data_AF-A0A934BKL1-F1
#
_entry.id   AF-A0A934BKL1-F1
#
_cell.length_a   1.000
_cell.length_b   1.000
_cell.length_c   1.000
_cell.angle_alpha   90.00
_cell.angle_beta   90.00
_cell.angle_gamma   90.00
#
_symmetry.space_group_name_H-M   'P 1'
#
loop_
_entity.id
_entity.type
_entity.pdbx_description
1 polymer ?
#
loop_
_entity_poly.entity_id
_entity_poly.type
_entity_poly.pdbx_seq_one_letter_code
_entity_poly.pdbx_strand_id
1 'polypeptide(L)'
;METYIPISFLNDFIFCPRSIYFHQLYGNFNTQIYQQKPQIAGKAAHSSIDEKAYSTRKNILQGIEIYCEQYKICGKVDLFDTDSGKLTERKRQIKTIYDGYVFQVYAQYHALIEMGYAVNSIALYDITHNKNHPIPLPHENPDMQLKFEKLIEQINSFDMNAPGFIPVEAKCRNCIYSNLCDYAYT
;
A
#
# COMPACT_ATOMS: atom_id res chain seq x y z
N MET A 1 -1.52 -0.60 -21.52
CA MET A 1 -2.27 -0.31 -20.28
C MET A 1 -1.24 -0.22 -19.18
N GLU A 2 -1.09 0.94 -18.56
CA GLU A 2 -0.19 1.09 -17.42
C GLU A 2 -0.86 0.48 -16.18
N THR A 3 -0.21 -0.49 -15.57
CA THR A 3 -0.75 -1.26 -14.45
C THR A 3 -0.34 -0.58 -13.16
N TYR A 4 -1.30 -0.01 -12.42
CA TYR A 4 -1.01 0.53 -11.09
C TYR A 4 -0.71 -0.60 -10.10
N ILE A 5 0.25 -0.38 -9.22
CA ILE A 5 0.63 -1.24 -8.10
C ILE A 5 -0.41 -1.05 -6.97
N PRO A 6 -1.11 -2.10 -6.53
CA PRO A 6 -1.95 -2.03 -5.33
C PRO A 6 -1.10 -1.78 -4.08
N ILE A 7 -1.52 -0.89 -3.18
CA ILE A 7 -0.78 -0.60 -1.92
C ILE A 7 -0.52 -1.88 -1.09
N SER A 8 -1.45 -2.85 -1.10
CA SER A 8 -1.27 -4.13 -0.41
C SER A 8 -0.06 -4.92 -0.94
N PHE A 9 0.28 -4.79 -2.23
CA PHE A 9 1.42 -5.47 -2.83
C PHE A 9 2.75 -5.03 -2.24
N LEU A 10 2.87 -3.81 -1.72
CA LEU A 10 4.14 -3.35 -1.15
C LEU A 10 4.59 -4.27 -0.01
N ASN A 11 3.66 -4.60 0.89
CA ASN A 11 3.96 -5.49 2.00
C ASN A 11 4.19 -6.94 1.54
N ASP A 12 3.40 -7.41 0.56
CA ASP A 12 3.54 -8.76 0.02
C ASP A 12 4.89 -8.94 -0.72
N PHE A 13 5.35 -7.91 -1.42
CA PHE A 13 6.64 -7.92 -2.12
C PHE A 13 7.81 -8.00 -1.12
N ILE A 14 7.76 -7.20 -0.04
CA ILE A 14 8.74 -7.24 1.04
C ILE A 14 8.75 -8.61 1.71
N PHE A 15 7.58 -9.25 1.86
CA PHE A 15 7.50 -10.61 2.37
C PHE A 15 8.22 -11.56 1.41
N CYS A 16 7.76 -11.67 0.16
CA CYS A 16 8.42 -12.46 -0.86
C CYS A 16 8.03 -11.97 -2.27
N PRO A 17 8.98 -11.50 -3.09
CA PRO A 17 8.69 -11.07 -4.47
C PRO A 17 7.98 -12.12 -5.32
N ARG A 18 8.36 -13.41 -5.17
CA ARG A 18 7.71 -14.53 -5.89
C ARG A 18 6.29 -14.79 -5.41
N SER A 19 5.96 -14.47 -4.16
CA SER A 19 4.61 -14.71 -3.62
C SER A 19 3.55 -13.86 -4.30
N ILE A 20 3.92 -12.68 -4.83
CA ILE A 20 3.00 -11.80 -5.57
C ILE A 20 2.44 -12.50 -6.80
N TYR A 21 3.26 -13.25 -7.54
CA TYR A 21 2.81 -13.96 -8.74
C TYR A 21 1.70 -14.96 -8.42
N PHE A 22 1.89 -15.75 -7.36
CA PHE A 22 0.85 -16.68 -6.88
C PHE A 22 -0.36 -15.93 -6.33
N HIS A 23 -0.15 -14.77 -5.69
CA HIS A 23 -1.24 -13.93 -5.21
C HIS A 23 -2.08 -13.34 -6.35
N GLN A 24 -1.46 -13.02 -7.49
CA GLN A 24 -2.17 -12.57 -8.70
C GLN A 24 -2.90 -13.70 -9.41
N LEU A 25 -2.30 -14.90 -9.48
CA LEU A 25 -2.90 -16.06 -10.14
C LEU A 25 -4.04 -16.71 -9.34
N TYR A 26 -3.88 -16.80 -8.02
CA TYR A 26 -4.77 -17.56 -7.13
C TYR A 26 -5.51 -16.70 -6.11
N GLY A 27 -5.13 -15.42 -5.93
CA GLY A 27 -5.90 -14.50 -5.14
C GLY A 27 -7.22 -14.18 -5.85
N ASN A 28 -8.29 -13.98 -5.08
CA ASN A 28 -9.53 -13.35 -5.55
C ASN A 28 -9.26 -11.87 -5.86
N PHE A 29 -8.36 -11.61 -6.81
CA PHE A 29 -8.17 -10.28 -7.35
C PHE A 29 -9.45 -9.92 -8.05
N ASN A 30 -10.08 -8.86 -7.57
CA ASN A 30 -11.21 -8.24 -8.24
C ASN A 30 -10.68 -7.54 -9.50
N THR A 31 -10.29 -8.34 -10.50
CA THR A 31 -9.63 -7.95 -11.76
C THR A 31 -10.44 -6.90 -12.51
N GLN A 32 -11.77 -6.91 -12.36
CA GLN A 32 -12.68 -5.90 -12.91
C GLN A 32 -12.44 -4.48 -12.37
N ILE A 33 -12.00 -4.32 -11.11
CA ILE A 33 -11.77 -2.99 -10.52
C ILE A 33 -10.49 -2.34 -11.07
N TYR A 34 -9.49 -3.13 -11.48
CA TYR A 34 -8.16 -2.62 -11.82
C TYR A 34 -7.91 -2.54 -13.33
N GLN A 35 -8.52 -3.41 -14.14
CA GLN A 35 -8.37 -3.36 -15.60
C GLN A 35 -9.13 -2.19 -16.27
N GLN A 36 -10.15 -1.63 -15.60
CA GLN A 36 -10.97 -0.54 -16.17
C GLN A 36 -10.53 0.88 -15.79
N LYS A 37 -9.53 1.05 -14.91
CA LYS A 37 -9.18 2.35 -14.34
C LYS A 37 -8.36 3.34 -15.18
N PRO A 38 -7.72 3.02 -16.33
CA PRO A 38 -7.09 4.06 -17.15
C PRO A 38 -8.09 5.14 -17.61
N GLN A 39 -9.36 4.77 -17.83
CA GLN A 39 -10.43 5.72 -18.15
C GLN A 39 -11.03 6.41 -16.91
N ILE A 40 -10.76 5.88 -15.71
CA ILE A 40 -11.25 6.39 -14.43
C ILE A 40 -10.21 7.32 -13.79
N ALA A 41 -8.90 7.13 -13.96
CA ALA A 41 -7.88 8.03 -13.38
C ALA A 41 -8.07 9.50 -13.80
N GLY A 42 -8.33 9.73 -15.09
CA GLY A 42 -8.62 11.08 -15.62
C GLY A 42 -10.01 11.64 -15.23
N LYS A 43 -10.98 10.78 -14.89
CA LYS A 43 -12.32 11.20 -14.45
C LYS A 43 -12.41 11.36 -12.92
N ALA A 44 -11.86 10.43 -12.16
CA ALA A 44 -11.90 10.35 -10.70
C ALA A 44 -11.07 11.44 -10.03
N ALA A 45 -9.93 11.86 -10.57
CA ALA A 45 -9.20 13.03 -10.05
C ALA A 45 -10.09 14.30 -10.03
N HIS A 46 -11.08 14.39 -10.94
CA HIS A 46 -12.09 15.44 -10.93
C HIS A 46 -13.39 15.06 -10.20
N SER A 47 -13.79 13.78 -10.14
CA SER A 47 -15.06 13.33 -9.53
C SER A 47 -14.97 12.94 -8.04
N SER A 48 -13.80 12.56 -7.51
CA SER A 48 -13.65 12.14 -6.10
C SER A 48 -13.75 13.29 -5.09
N ILE A 49 -13.82 14.53 -5.57
CA ILE A 49 -14.18 15.68 -4.74
C ILE A 49 -15.69 15.63 -4.38
N ASP A 50 -16.53 15.04 -5.25
CA ASP A 50 -17.99 15.07 -5.13
C ASP A 50 -18.60 13.85 -4.40
N GLU A 51 -18.02 12.65 -4.54
CA GLU A 51 -18.55 11.42 -3.92
C GLU A 51 -17.80 11.03 -2.63
N LYS A 52 -17.81 11.91 -1.63
CA LYS A 52 -17.18 11.62 -0.34
C LYS A 52 -18.06 10.70 0.52
N ALA A 53 -17.61 9.47 0.74
CA ALA A 53 -18.17 8.58 1.76
C ALA A 53 -17.79 9.10 3.16
N TYR A 54 -18.63 9.98 3.69
CA TYR A 54 -18.44 10.57 5.01
C TYR A 54 -18.75 9.56 6.12
N SER A 55 -17.91 9.54 7.15
CA SER A 55 -18.27 8.93 8.44
C SER A 55 -19.37 9.75 9.13
N THR A 56 -19.83 9.30 10.31
CA THR A 56 -20.78 10.05 11.16
C THR A 56 -20.30 11.46 11.50
N ARG A 57 -19.00 11.71 11.36
CA ARG A 57 -18.39 13.05 11.36
C ARG A 57 -18.05 13.46 9.93
N LYS A 58 -18.57 14.62 9.51
CA LYS A 58 -18.44 15.19 8.14
C LYS A 58 -16.99 15.46 7.70
N ASN A 59 -15.99 15.32 8.55
CA ASN A 59 -14.59 15.61 8.25
C ASN A 59 -13.70 14.35 8.16
N ILE A 60 -14.24 13.16 8.44
CA ILE A 60 -13.48 11.91 8.34
C ILE A 60 -13.89 11.18 7.06
N LEU A 61 -12.93 11.07 6.15
CA LEU A 61 -12.99 10.22 4.97
C LEU A 61 -12.56 8.81 5.36
N GLN A 62 -13.40 7.82 5.04
CA GLN A 62 -13.15 6.42 5.39
C GLN A 62 -13.28 5.55 4.14
N GLY A 63 -12.28 4.69 3.90
CA GLY A 63 -12.30 3.74 2.78
C GLY A 63 -12.23 4.39 1.40
N ILE A 64 -11.80 5.65 1.31
CA ILE A 64 -11.70 6.38 0.06
C ILE A 64 -10.65 5.75 -0.85
N GLU A 65 -10.95 5.72 -2.15
CA GLU A 65 -10.00 5.27 -3.17
C GLU A 65 -9.01 6.39 -3.49
N ILE A 66 -7.74 6.01 -3.57
CA ILE A 66 -6.64 6.93 -3.80
C ILE A 66 -5.72 6.40 -4.90
N TYR A 67 -5.09 7.33 -5.62
CA TYR A 67 -4.23 7.06 -6.77
C TYR A 67 -3.04 8.01 -6.74
N CYS A 68 -1.88 7.49 -7.13
CA CYS A 68 -0.67 8.27 -7.31
C CYS A 68 -0.08 7.91 -8.68
N GLU A 69 -0.03 8.90 -9.56
CA GLU A 69 0.54 8.80 -10.89
C GLU A 69 2.06 8.71 -10.83
N GLN A 70 2.69 9.48 -9.94
CA GLN A 70 4.15 9.53 -9.82
C GLN A 70 4.75 8.14 -9.58
N TYR A 71 4.16 7.36 -8.67
CA TYR A 71 4.63 6.01 -8.34
C TYR A 71 3.80 4.90 -8.98
N LYS A 72 2.77 5.26 -9.76
CA LYS A 72 1.78 4.31 -10.32
C LYS A 72 1.18 3.41 -9.24
N ILE A 73 0.76 3.99 -8.11
CA ILE A 73 0.18 3.25 -6.98
C ILE A 73 -1.31 3.55 -6.84
N CYS A 74 -2.09 2.56 -6.44
CA CYS A 74 -3.50 2.75 -6.10
C CYS A 74 -3.90 1.94 -4.87
N GLY A 75 -4.92 2.41 -4.15
CA GLY A 75 -5.41 1.69 -2.99
C GLY A 75 -6.54 2.41 -2.27
N LYS A 76 -6.69 2.09 -0.99
CA LYS A 76 -7.67 2.73 -0.12
C LYS A 76 -7.00 3.28 1.13
N VAL A 77 -7.55 4.39 1.63
CA VAL A 77 -7.19 4.92 2.94
C VAL A 77 -8.21 4.43 3.96
N ASP A 78 -7.70 3.95 5.09
CA ASP A 78 -8.53 3.53 6.21
C ASP A 78 -9.29 4.71 6.80
N LEU A 79 -8.57 5.72 7.30
CA LEU A 79 -9.14 6.94 7.87
C LEU A 79 -8.26 8.14 7.50
N PHE A 80 -8.90 9.21 7.01
CA PHE A 80 -8.26 10.50 6.79
C PHE A 80 -9.15 11.61 7.33
N ASP A 81 -8.61 12.42 8.23
CA ASP A 81 -9.29 13.62 8.75
C ASP A 81 -8.89 14.82 7.90
N THR A 82 -9.85 15.40 7.19
CA THR A 82 -9.61 16.52 6.27
C THR A 82 -9.34 17.84 6.96
N ASP A 83 -9.78 17.99 8.22
CA ASP A 83 -9.58 19.24 8.96
C ASP A 83 -8.18 19.28 9.55
N SER A 84 -7.78 18.18 10.20
CA SER A 84 -6.44 18.08 10.80
C SER A 84 -5.36 17.65 9.81
N GLY A 85 -5.72 17.09 8.66
CA GLY A 85 -4.79 16.48 7.70
C GLY A 85 -4.15 15.20 8.24
N LYS A 86 -4.82 14.49 9.16
CA LYS A 86 -4.28 13.29 9.80
C LYS A 86 -4.63 12.03 9.02
N LEU A 87 -3.61 11.37 8.47
CA LEU A 87 -3.70 10.04 7.87
C LEU A 87 -3.55 8.97 8.95
N THR A 88 -4.51 8.04 9.03
CA THR A 88 -4.46 6.92 9.98
C THR A 88 -4.74 5.59 9.28
N GLU A 89 -3.78 4.68 9.39
CA GLU A 89 -3.89 3.29 8.94
C GLU A 89 -4.08 2.38 10.16
N ARG A 90 -5.14 1.56 10.18
CA ARG A 90 -5.45 0.74 11.35
C ARG A 90 -4.91 -0.67 11.18
N LYS A 91 -4.23 -1.16 12.21
CA LYS A 91 -3.76 -2.54 12.30
C LYS A 91 -4.40 -3.21 13.50
N ARG A 92 -4.77 -4.49 13.35
CA ARG A 92 -5.38 -5.26 14.44
C ARG A 92 -4.50 -5.23 15.68
N GLN A 93 -3.20 -5.52 15.52
CA GLN A 93 -2.21 -5.52 16.59
C GLN A 93 -0.83 -5.16 16.01
N ILE A 94 -0.08 -4.28 16.67
CA ILE A 94 1.27 -3.84 16.29
C ILE A 94 2.24 -4.29 17.38
N LYS A 95 2.99 -5.37 17.10
CA LYS A 95 4.11 -5.80 17.93
C LYS A 95 5.41 -5.08 17.54
N THR A 96 5.59 -4.89 16.25
CA THR A 96 6.75 -4.25 15.63
C THR A 96 6.26 -3.48 14.42
N ILE A 97 6.82 -2.30 14.20
CA ILE A 97 6.56 -1.50 12.99
C ILE A 97 7.61 -1.92 11.96
N TYR A 98 7.16 -2.62 10.92
CA TYR A 98 8.00 -3.02 9.81
C TYR A 98 8.00 -1.96 8.72
N ASP A 99 9.05 -1.90 7.91
CA ASP A 99 9.16 -0.99 6.76
C ASP A 99 7.92 -1.08 5.84
N GLY A 100 7.34 -2.27 5.65
CA GLY A 100 6.09 -2.44 4.88
C GLY A 100 4.88 -1.68 5.41
N TYR A 101 4.77 -1.50 6.74
CA TYR A 101 3.70 -0.67 7.31
C TYR A 101 3.94 0.82 7.04
N VAL A 102 5.20 1.24 7.07
CA VAL A 102 5.60 2.62 6.76
C VAL A 102 5.38 2.92 5.28
N PHE A 103 5.79 2.01 4.39
CA PHE A 103 5.63 2.16 2.95
C PHE A 103 4.17 2.20 2.52
N GLN A 104 3.30 1.45 3.21
CA GLN A 104 1.86 1.53 2.98
C GLN A 104 1.32 2.95 3.25
N VAL A 105 1.69 3.57 4.37
CA VAL A 105 1.24 4.94 4.68
C VAL A 105 1.97 6.00 3.86
N TYR A 106 3.19 5.74 3.38
CA TYR A 106 3.89 6.63 2.43
C TYR A 106 3.22 6.64 1.06
N ALA A 107 2.80 5.47 0.56
CA ALA A 107 1.99 5.39 -0.65
C ALA A 107 0.66 6.14 -0.52
N GLN A 108 -0.02 5.99 0.63
CA GLN A 108 -1.24 6.74 0.93
C GLN A 108 -0.99 8.26 0.99
N TYR A 109 0.12 8.67 1.63
CA TYR A 109 0.54 10.07 1.70
C TYR A 109 0.72 10.68 0.30
N HIS A 110 1.56 10.06 -0.54
CA HIS A 110 1.85 10.60 -1.88
C HIS A 110 0.59 10.68 -2.75
N ALA A 111 -0.27 9.67 -2.69
CA ALA A 111 -1.55 9.69 -3.39
C ALA A 111 -2.48 10.81 -2.90
N LEU A 112 -2.58 11.02 -1.57
CA LEU A 112 -3.40 12.10 -1.01
C LEU A 112 -2.86 13.49 -1.39
N ILE A 113 -1.55 13.69 -1.34
CA ILE A 113 -0.90 14.95 -1.77
C ILE A 113 -1.19 15.22 -3.25
N GLU A 114 -1.05 14.22 -4.12
CA GLU A 114 -1.30 14.35 -5.56
C GLU A 114 -2.78 14.64 -5.87
N MET A 115 -3.69 14.07 -5.08
CA MET A 115 -5.13 14.36 -5.15
C MET A 115 -5.53 15.72 -4.54
N GLY A 116 -4.58 16.50 -4.03
CA GLY A 116 -4.80 17.86 -3.53
C GLY A 116 -5.21 17.95 -2.06
N TYR A 117 -5.09 16.86 -1.28
CA TYR A 117 -5.29 16.90 0.16
C TYR A 117 -4.01 17.35 0.89
N ALA A 118 -4.17 18.07 2.00
CA ALA A 118 -3.07 18.39 2.90
C ALA A 118 -2.89 17.27 3.94
N VAL A 119 -1.74 16.61 3.95
CA VAL A 119 -1.40 15.60 4.96
C VAL A 119 -0.36 16.15 5.93
N ASN A 120 -0.80 16.43 7.15
CA ASN A 120 0.01 17.08 8.19
C ASN A 120 0.60 16.08 9.20
N SER A 121 0.03 14.88 9.31
CA SER A 121 0.54 13.85 10.21
C SER A 121 0.11 12.45 9.77
N ILE A 122 0.92 11.46 10.11
CA ILE A 122 0.66 10.04 9.83
C ILE A 122 0.70 9.26 11.14
N ALA A 123 -0.25 8.33 11.32
CA ALA A 123 -0.24 7.39 12.43
C ALA A 123 -0.65 5.98 12.00
N LEU A 124 0.01 4.98 12.60
CA LEU A 124 -0.51 3.61 12.65
C LEU A 124 -1.32 3.45 13.94
N TYR A 125 -2.56 3.02 13.83
CA TYR A 125 -3.42 2.78 15.00
C TYR A 125 -3.52 1.29 15.30
N ASP A 126 -3.04 0.89 16.49
CA ASP A 126 -3.22 -0.46 17.05
C ASP A 126 -4.59 -0.57 17.72
N ILE A 127 -5.48 -1.36 17.11
CA ILE A 127 -6.84 -1.57 17.59
C ILE A 127 -6.84 -2.35 18.92
N THR A 128 -6.01 -3.39 19.04
CA THR A 128 -5.98 -4.28 20.22
C THR A 128 -5.56 -3.51 21.47
N HIS A 129 -4.56 -2.64 21.33
CA HIS A 129 -4.03 -1.88 22.46
C HIS A 129 -4.55 -0.43 22.53
N ASN A 130 -5.45 -0.03 21.61
CA ASN A 130 -5.97 1.33 21.49
C ASN A 130 -4.85 2.40 21.51
N LYS A 131 -3.83 2.21 20.67
CA LYS A 131 -2.61 3.02 20.69
C LYS A 131 -2.29 3.59 19.31
N ASN A 132 -1.97 4.88 19.26
CA ASN A 132 -1.41 5.52 18.07
C ASN A 132 0.12 5.44 18.09
N HIS A 133 0.68 5.07 16.94
CA HIS A 133 2.11 5.09 16.67
C HIS A 133 2.37 6.14 15.58
N PRO A 134 2.92 7.32 15.92
CA PRO A 134 3.21 8.35 14.93
C PRO A 134 4.32 7.87 13.97
N ILE A 135 4.16 8.18 12.70
CA ILE A 135 5.15 7.90 11.65
C ILE A 135 5.61 9.25 11.07
N PRO A 136 6.92 9.51 10.97
CA PRO A 136 7.43 10.72 10.33
C PRO A 136 6.97 10.83 8.87
N LEU A 137 6.65 12.04 8.45
CA LEU A 137 6.31 12.34 7.06
C LEU A 137 7.50 12.03 6.13
N PRO A 138 7.28 11.75 4.84
CA PRO A 138 8.37 11.42 3.92
C PRO A 138 9.53 12.44 3.88
N HIS A 139 9.22 13.74 3.97
CA HIS A 139 10.23 14.79 3.98
C HIS A 139 10.99 14.90 5.32
N GLU A 140 10.42 14.38 6.42
CA GLU A 140 11.05 14.33 7.73
C GLU A 140 11.99 13.13 7.88
N ASN A 141 11.85 12.12 7.00
CA ASN A 141 12.70 10.93 6.98
C ASN A 141 13.13 10.55 5.54
N PRO A 142 14.10 11.28 4.96
CA PRO A 142 14.55 11.06 3.59
C PRO A 142 15.12 9.66 3.34
N ASP A 143 15.77 9.05 4.33
CA ASP A 143 16.32 7.70 4.21
C ASP A 143 15.21 6.65 4.03
N MET A 144 14.11 6.79 4.77
CA MET A 144 12.95 5.90 4.64
C MET A 144 12.21 6.14 3.32
N GLN A 145 12.10 7.39 2.89
CA GLN A 145 11.55 7.73 1.58
C GLN A 145 12.36 7.10 0.45
N LEU A 146 13.70 7.15 0.52
CA LEU A 146 14.56 6.50 -0.47
C LEU A 146 14.36 4.98 -0.50
N LYS A 147 14.17 4.34 0.65
CA LYS A 147 13.85 2.90 0.69
C LYS A 147 12.49 2.59 0.05
N PHE A 148 11.49 3.44 0.27
CA PHE A 148 10.18 3.33 -0.37
C PHE A 148 10.32 3.39 -1.89
N GLU A 149 11.03 4.39 -2.41
CA GLU A 149 11.23 4.56 -3.86
C GLU A 149 11.97 3.37 -4.48
N LYS A 150 13.02 2.90 -3.81
CA LYS A 150 13.74 1.67 -4.21
C LYS A 150 12.84 0.44 -4.25
N LEU A 151 11.90 0.31 -3.31
CA LEU A 151 10.94 -0.80 -3.34
C LEU A 151 10.04 -0.71 -4.57
N ILE A 152 9.56 0.49 -4.91
CA ILE A 152 8.75 0.71 -6.11
C ILE A 152 9.54 0.36 -7.38
N GLU A 153 10.80 0.79 -7.46
CA GLU A 153 11.70 0.41 -8.56
C GLU A 153 11.86 -1.11 -8.65
N GLN A 154 12.12 -1.78 -7.52
CA GLN A 154 12.27 -3.24 -7.45
C GLN A 154 11.01 -3.98 -7.91
N ILE A 155 9.82 -3.49 -7.55
CA ILE A 155 8.55 -4.07 -7.99
C ILE A 155 8.41 -3.94 -9.51
N ASN A 156 8.71 -2.75 -10.05
CA ASN A 156 8.60 -2.48 -11.49
C ASN A 156 9.63 -3.23 -12.33
N SER A 157 10.82 -3.48 -11.79
CA SER A 157 11.88 -4.23 -12.46
C SER A 157 11.90 -5.71 -12.11
N PHE A 158 10.91 -6.23 -11.36
CA PHE A 158 10.92 -7.62 -10.92
C PHE A 158 10.68 -8.57 -12.09
N ASP A 159 11.59 -9.53 -12.25
CA ASP A 159 11.46 -10.64 -13.19
C ASP A 159 11.47 -11.97 -12.43
N MET A 160 10.41 -12.76 -12.59
CA MET A 160 10.25 -14.06 -11.95
C MET A 160 11.28 -15.10 -12.45
N ASN A 161 11.76 -14.94 -13.68
CA ASN A 161 12.73 -15.86 -14.30
C ASN A 161 14.18 -15.40 -14.11
N ALA A 162 14.39 -14.25 -13.46
CA ALA A 162 15.73 -13.78 -13.18
C ALA A 162 16.50 -14.82 -12.32
N PRO A 163 17.72 -15.19 -12.72
CA PRO A 163 18.54 -16.12 -11.95
C PRO A 163 18.97 -15.47 -10.63
N GLY A 164 19.19 -16.29 -9.60
CA GLY A 164 19.75 -15.82 -8.32
C GLY A 164 18.73 -15.40 -7.25
N PHE A 165 17.47 -15.84 -7.37
CA PHE A 165 16.54 -15.73 -6.24
C PHE A 165 17.00 -16.61 -5.07
N ILE A 166 17.22 -15.99 -3.90
CA ILE A 166 17.60 -16.70 -2.67
C ILE A 166 16.38 -16.69 -1.73
N PRO A 167 15.73 -17.84 -1.50
CA PRO A 167 14.58 -17.92 -0.60
C PRO A 167 15.01 -17.70 0.85
N VAL A 168 14.17 -17.01 1.61
CA VAL A 168 14.36 -16.83 3.07
C VAL A 168 13.55 -17.89 3.79
N GLU A 169 14.23 -18.90 4.36
CA GLU A 169 13.61 -20.08 4.97
C GLU A 169 12.50 -19.74 5.97
N ALA A 170 12.77 -18.82 6.90
CA ALA A 170 11.79 -18.40 7.91
C ALA A 170 10.50 -17.81 7.30
N LYS A 171 10.61 -17.13 6.16
CA LYS A 171 9.44 -16.60 5.43
C LYS A 171 8.77 -17.71 4.63
N CYS A 172 9.53 -18.57 3.97
CA CYS A 172 8.99 -19.70 3.19
C CYS A 172 8.14 -20.65 4.04
N ARG A 173 8.56 -20.97 5.27
CA ARG A 173 7.79 -21.81 6.20
C ARG A 173 6.43 -21.21 6.61
N ASN A 174 6.30 -19.89 6.54
CA ASN A 174 5.07 -19.15 6.84
C ASN A 174 4.33 -18.69 5.57
N CYS A 175 4.81 -19.09 4.38
CA CYS A 175 4.22 -18.70 3.11
C CYS A 175 3.05 -19.63 2.76
N ILE A 176 1.87 -19.07 2.54
CA ILE A 176 0.68 -19.83 2.13
C ILE A 176 0.81 -20.48 0.74
N TYR A 177 1.79 -20.04 -0.05
CA TYR A 177 2.07 -20.55 -1.40
C TYR A 177 3.27 -21.49 -1.44
N SER A 178 3.79 -21.94 -0.29
CA SER A 178 4.97 -22.82 -0.23
C SER A 178 4.80 -24.07 -1.10
N ASN A 179 3.63 -24.71 -1.07
CA ASN A 179 3.32 -25.91 -1.85
C ASN A 179 3.28 -25.67 -3.38
N LEU A 180 3.20 -24.43 -3.83
CA LEU A 180 3.16 -24.05 -5.25
C LEU A 180 4.50 -23.45 -5.72
N CYS A 181 5.43 -23.19 -4.80
CA CYS A 181 6.69 -22.51 -5.08
C CYS A 181 7.82 -23.51 -5.26
N ASP A 182 8.48 -23.45 -6.41
CA ASP A 182 9.65 -24.25 -6.81
C ASP A 182 10.90 -24.00 -5.94
N TYR A 183 10.93 -22.90 -5.18
CA TYR A 183 11.99 -22.53 -4.24
C TYR A 183 11.59 -22.68 -2.77
N ALA A 184 10.43 -23.28 -2.47
CA ALA A 184 10.03 -23.50 -1.09
C ALA A 184 10.94 -24.53 -0.40
N TYR A 185 11.25 -24.28 0.87
CA TYR A 185 11.81 -25.29 1.73
C TYR A 185 10.69 -26.25 2.14
N THR A 186 10.83 -27.52 1.80
CA THR A 186 10.02 -28.64 2.31
C THR A 186 10.33 -28.92 3.77
#